data_AF-A0A5D2PEP2-F1
#
_entry.id   AF-A0A5D2PEP2-F1
#
_cell.length_a   1.000
_cell.length_b   1.000
_cell.length_c   1.000
_cell.angle_alpha   90.00
_cell.angle_beta   90.00
_cell.angle_gamma   90.00
#
_symmetry.space_group_name_H-M   'P 1'
#
loop_
_entity.id
_entity.type
_entity.pdbx_description
1 polymer ?
#
loop_
_entity_poly.entity_id
_entity_poly.type
_entity_poly.pdbx_seq_one_letter_code
_entity_poly.pdbx_strand_id
1 'polypeptide(L)' 'MPVFFYIDPEFETDARMDAINNLILSYTFFKVSEK' A
#
# COMPACT_ATOMS: atom_id res chain seq x y z
N MET A 1 5.19 -3.74 -15.71
CA MET A 1 4.88 -4.76 -14.67
C MET A 1 3.58 -4.36 -14.00
N PRO A 2 2.54 -5.22 -13.98
CA PRO A 2 1.38 -4.99 -13.13
C PRO A 2 1.77 -5.14 -11.65
N VAL A 3 1.30 -4.24 -10.80
CA VAL A 3 1.49 -4.30 -9.34
C VAL A 3 0.14 -4.66 -8.73
N PHE A 4 0.07 -5.81 -8.08
CA PHE A 4 -1.07 -6.21 -7.28
C PHE A 4 -0.77 -5.90 -5.82
N PHE A 5 -1.71 -5.26 -5.14
CA PHE A 5 -1.63 -5.00 -3.70
C PHE A 5 -2.94 -5.43 -3.04
N TYR A 6 -2.84 -5.84 -1.78
CA TYR A 6 -3.96 -6.26 -0.96
C TYR A 6 -3.95 -5.44 0.33
N ILE A 7 -5.15 -5.10 0.81
CA ILE A 7 -5.35 -4.46 2.10
C ILE A 7 -5.91 -5.54 3.03
N ASP A 8 -5.43 -5.58 4.26
CA ASP A 8 -5.94 -6.49 5.28
C ASP A 8 -7.40 -6.14 5.62
N PRO A 9 -8.35 -7.11 5.60
CA PRO A 9 -9.72 -6.88 6.04
C PRO A 9 -9.84 -6.31 7.45
N GLU A 10 -8.87 -6.57 8.34
CA GLU A 10 -8.86 -6.02 9.71
C GLU A 10 -8.86 -4.48 9.73
N PHE A 11 -8.41 -3.85 8.64
CA PHE A 11 -8.38 -2.39 8.47
C PHE A 11 -9.77 -1.75 8.53
N GLU A 12 -10.83 -2.48 8.15
CA GLU A 12 -12.22 -2.00 8.23
C GLU A 12 -12.71 -1.87 9.69
N THR A 13 -12.15 -2.69 10.58
CA THR A 13 -12.63 -2.82 11.97
C THR A 13 -11.75 -2.12 13.00
N ASP A 14 -10.62 -1.55 12.59
CA ASP A 14 -9.71 -0.84 13.49
C ASP A 14 -10.21 0.59 13.76
N ALA A 15 -10.65 0.85 14.99
CA ALA A 15 -11.13 2.16 15.45
C ALA A 15 -10.11 3.31 15.27
N ARG A 16 -8.82 3.00 15.07
CA ARG A 16 -7.78 4.00 14.78
C ARG A 16 -7.82 4.47 13.33
N MET A 17 -8.49 3.74 12.45
CA MET A 17 -8.59 4.02 11.01
C MET A 17 -9.85 4.80 10.63
N ASP A 18 -10.80 5.02 11.55
CA ASP A 18 -12.08 5.69 11.32
C ASP A 18 -11.96 7.09 10.67
N ALA A 19 -10.88 7.83 10.96
CA ALA A 19 -10.64 9.16 10.39
C ALA A 19 -9.75 9.16 9.14
N ILE A 20 -9.24 7.99 8.71
CA ILE A 20 -8.31 7.85 7.59
C ILE A 20 -9.09 7.48 6.33
N ASN A 21 -9.26 8.46 5.43
CA ASN A 21 -10.03 8.29 4.19
C ASN A 21 -9.16 8.12 2.94
N ASN A 22 -7.85 8.32 3.06
CA ASN A 22 -6.92 8.30 1.94
C ASN A 22 -5.83 7.26 2.16
N LEU A 23 -5.73 6.30 1.25
CA LEU A 23 -4.64 5.33 1.18
C LEU A 23 -3.82 5.60 -0.08
N ILE A 24 -2.54 5.92 0.09
CA ILE A 24 -1.64 6.30 -1.02
C ILE A 24 -0.50 5.30 -1.09
N LEU A 25 -0.36 4.62 -2.23
CA LEU A 25 0.79 3.76 -2.52
C LEU A 25 1.88 4.57 -3.23
N SER A 26 2.86 5.03 -2.47
CA SER A 26 4.04 5.70 -3.01
C SER A 26 5.08 4.66 -3.45
N TYR A 27 5.13 4.36 -4.74
CA TYR A 27 6.07 3.39 -5.30
C TYR A 27 7.10 4.06 -6.23
N THR A 28 8.39 3.80 -5.98
CA THR A 28 9.49 4.33 -6.78
C THR A 28 10.24 3.18 -7.45
N PHE A 29 10.41 3.27 -8.77
CA PHE A 29 11.25 2.32 -9.50
C PHE A 29 12.73 2.64 -9.26
N PHE A 30 13.43 1.74 -8.58
CA PHE A 30 14.88 1.78 -8.49
C PHE A 30 15.47 0.94 -9.62
N LYS A 31 16.43 1.52 -10.35
CA LYS A 31 17.25 0.73 -11.27
C LYS A 31 18.15 -0.17 -10.44
N VAL A 32 17.97 -1.48 -10.58
CA VAL A 32 18.92 -2.45 -10.05
C VAL A 32 19.96 -2.70 -11.14
N SER A 33 21.23 -2.40 -10.84
CA SER A 33 22.33 -2.84 -11.70
C SER A 33 22.45 -4.36 -11.55
N GLU A 34 22.11 -5.13 -12.58
CA GLU A 34 22.47 -6.54 -12.63
C GLU A 34 24.01 -6.65 -12.65
N LYS A 35 24.58 -7.51 -11.80
CA LYS A 35 26.00 -7.85 -11.81
C LYS A 35 26.26 -8.98 -12.79
#